data_AF-A0A6G0HMH4-F1
#
_entry.id   AF-A0A6G0HMH4-F1
#
_cell.length_a   1.000
_cell.length_b   1.000
_cell.length_c   1.000
_cell.angle_alpha   90.00
_cell.angle_beta   90.00
_cell.angle_gamma   90.00
#
_symmetry.space_group_name_H-M   'P 1'
#
loop_
_entity.id
_entity.type
_entity.pdbx_description
1 polymer ?
#
loop_
_entity_poly.entity_id
_entity_poly.type
_entity_poly.pdbx_seq_one_letter_code
_entity_poly.pdbx_strand_id
1 'polypeptide(L)'
;MAAAALVTENFKFVSLFFKSKDVMIFNGLIALGTVASQTAYSVFAFNCPCSSGKNYRYGLAAIGVPALVFFLVGVMMNNSTWDLVSECRLRQCRKLSGAAAFAVLGNIVGRAVVAPLTWVVISLLQGQAYTCALRSVPKELQGFWAEIERQLKYQSQLIGWLLVAGMSLMVFLLLSAVHARLLAAENIKSFFGFVARREEREEQLAEHQSVSPVCSTNWNRVTGVYLYREKNGLPLYSRLNKWATYNLEHNVEAMDKEMDAIY
;
A
#
# COMPACT_ATOMS: atom_id res chain seq x y z
N MET A 1 33.19 -19.49 -26.84
CA MET A 1 32.05 -18.72 -27.39
C MET A 1 30.73 -19.50 -27.46
N ALA A 2 30.72 -20.84 -27.34
CA ALA A 2 29.48 -21.64 -27.35
C ALA A 2 28.66 -21.61 -26.04
N ALA A 3 29.30 -21.39 -24.88
CA ALA A 3 28.60 -21.37 -23.58
C ALA A 3 27.69 -20.15 -23.38
N ALA A 4 28.07 -18.98 -23.93
CA ALA A 4 27.26 -17.76 -23.83
C ALA A 4 25.99 -17.85 -24.69
N ALA A 5 26.09 -18.42 -25.90
CA ALA A 5 24.94 -18.62 -26.78
C ALA A 5 23.93 -19.61 -26.19
N LEU A 6 24.39 -20.69 -25.53
CA LEU A 6 23.52 -21.66 -24.86
C LEU A 6 22.74 -21.01 -23.71
N VAL A 7 23.37 -20.13 -22.93
CA VAL A 7 22.70 -19.43 -21.82
C VAL A 7 21.68 -18.43 -22.33
N THR A 8 21.97 -17.70 -23.41
CA THR A 8 21.02 -16.74 -24.00
C THR A 8 19.82 -17.43 -24.63
N GLU A 9 20.01 -18.57 -25.31
CA GLU A 9 18.91 -19.37 -25.87
C GLU A 9 18.03 -19.98 -24.76
N ASN A 10 18.63 -20.52 -23.69
CA ASN A 10 17.90 -21.03 -22.54
C ASN A 10 17.14 -19.92 -21.81
N PHE A 11 17.71 -18.72 -21.65
CA PHE A 11 17.03 -17.58 -21.04
C PHE A 11 15.87 -17.08 -21.90
N LYS A 12 16.02 -17.09 -23.23
CA LYS A 12 14.95 -16.76 -24.18
C LYS A 12 13.84 -17.80 -24.11
N PHE A 13 14.16 -19.09 -24.08
CA PHE A 13 13.21 -20.19 -23.95
C PHE A 13 12.46 -20.15 -22.62
N VAL A 14 13.16 -19.86 -21.52
CA VAL A 14 12.58 -19.65 -20.19
C VAL A 14 11.66 -18.42 -20.18
N SER A 15 12.07 -17.30 -20.79
CA SER A 15 11.23 -16.11 -20.92
C SER A 15 9.99 -16.33 -21.80
N LEU A 16 10.10 -17.16 -22.84
CA LEU A 16 8.99 -17.60 -23.69
C LEU A 16 8.07 -18.58 -22.96
N PHE A 17 8.61 -19.41 -22.06
CA PHE A 17 7.85 -20.29 -21.18
C PHE A 17 7.06 -19.50 -20.12
N PHE A 18 7.68 -18.49 -19.51
CA PHE A 18 7.01 -17.57 -18.58
C PHE A 18 5.95 -16.70 -19.27
N LYS A 19 6.06 -16.47 -20.58
CA LYS A 19 5.08 -15.71 -21.37
C LYS A 19 3.76 -16.46 -21.62
N SER A 20 3.68 -17.77 -21.40
CA SER A 20 2.57 -18.58 -21.93
C SER A 20 1.74 -19.42 -20.96
N LYS A 21 2.00 -19.43 -19.64
CA LYS A 21 1.20 -20.28 -18.71
C LYS A 21 1.01 -19.69 -17.32
N ASP A 22 0.08 -18.75 -17.18
CA ASP A 22 -0.42 -18.25 -15.89
C ASP A 22 -0.80 -19.39 -14.94
N VAL A 23 -1.36 -20.47 -15.47
CA VAL A 23 -1.75 -21.67 -14.71
C VAL A 23 -0.56 -22.45 -14.15
N MET A 24 0.56 -22.54 -14.88
CA MET A 24 1.77 -23.25 -14.41
C MET A 24 2.51 -22.44 -13.35
N ILE A 25 2.58 -21.12 -13.55
CA ILE A 25 3.13 -20.19 -12.55
C ILE A 25 2.27 -20.22 -11.29
N PHE A 26 0.95 -20.17 -11.44
CA PHE A 26 0.01 -20.22 -10.31
C PHE A 26 0.07 -21.55 -9.55
N ASN A 27 0.09 -22.69 -10.24
CA ASN A 27 0.24 -24.00 -9.60
C ASN A 27 1.61 -24.17 -8.93
N GLY A 28 2.67 -23.63 -9.53
CA GLY A 28 4.00 -23.58 -8.92
C GLY A 28 4.04 -22.71 -7.67
N LEU A 29 3.41 -21.54 -7.70
CA LEU A 29 3.28 -20.63 -6.55
C LEU A 29 2.43 -21.25 -5.45
N ILE A 30 1.36 -21.99 -5.77
CA ILE A 30 0.57 -22.74 -4.78
C ILE A 30 1.41 -23.83 -4.15
N ALA A 31 2.15 -24.63 -4.94
CA ALA A 31 2.97 -25.72 -4.41
C ALA A 31 4.10 -25.18 -3.50
N LEU A 32 4.84 -24.17 -3.96
CA LEU A 32 5.86 -23.47 -3.17
C LEU A 32 5.24 -22.81 -1.93
N GLY A 33 4.10 -22.14 -2.09
CA GLY A 33 3.36 -21.51 -1.01
C GLY A 33 2.91 -22.51 0.04
N THR A 34 2.50 -23.72 -0.35
CA THR A 34 2.08 -24.79 0.57
C THR A 34 3.28 -25.31 1.39
N VAL A 35 4.41 -25.59 0.74
CA VAL A 35 5.65 -26.04 1.43
C VAL A 35 6.20 -24.95 2.33
N ALA A 36 6.25 -23.71 1.84
CA ALA A 36 6.65 -22.54 2.62
C ALA A 36 5.71 -22.31 3.80
N SER A 37 4.39 -22.48 3.61
CA SER A 37 3.41 -22.37 4.69
C SER A 37 3.63 -23.46 5.74
N GLN A 38 3.81 -24.72 5.35
CA GLN A 38 4.01 -25.82 6.28
C GLN A 38 5.28 -25.66 7.13
N THR A 39 6.36 -25.18 6.51
CA THR A 39 7.63 -24.87 7.20
C THR A 39 7.55 -23.59 8.03
N ALA A 40 6.80 -22.59 7.58
CA ALA A 40 6.52 -21.39 8.36
C ALA A 40 5.66 -21.70 9.59
N TYR A 41 4.63 -22.54 9.47
CA TYR A 41 3.78 -22.92 10.59
C TYR A 41 4.55 -23.62 11.73
N SER A 42 5.60 -24.38 11.42
CA SER A 42 6.43 -25.01 12.45
C SER A 42 7.42 -24.03 13.10
N VAL A 43 7.98 -23.09 12.33
CA VAL A 43 8.91 -22.06 12.84
C VAL A 43 8.17 -20.97 13.63
N PHE A 44 6.99 -20.58 13.17
CA PHE A 44 6.10 -19.63 13.85
C PHE A 44 5.12 -20.31 14.79
N ALA A 45 5.37 -21.57 15.17
CA ALA A 45 4.52 -22.31 16.10
C ALA A 45 4.36 -21.49 17.40
N PHE A 46 3.14 -21.00 17.60
CA PHE A 46 2.83 -20.13 18.71
C PHE A 46 2.79 -20.92 20.00
N ASN A 47 3.82 -20.75 20.84
CA ASN A 47 3.93 -21.39 22.15
C ASN A 47 3.65 -20.38 23.25
N CYS A 48 2.54 -20.54 23.97
CA CYS A 48 2.14 -19.62 25.03
C CYS A 48 2.94 -19.86 26.32
N PRO A 49 3.62 -18.84 26.91
CA PRO A 49 4.32 -19.01 28.18
C PRO A 49 3.35 -19.08 29.36
N CYS A 50 3.54 -20.06 30.25
CA CYS A 50 2.72 -20.27 31.45
C CYS A 50 3.12 -19.37 32.63
N SER A 51 3.08 -18.05 32.45
CA SER A 51 3.38 -17.07 33.51
C SER A 51 2.44 -15.88 33.44
N SER A 52 1.83 -15.54 34.58
CA SER A 52 0.91 -14.41 34.70
C SER A 52 1.62 -13.09 34.37
N GLY A 53 1.06 -12.30 33.44
CA GLY A 53 1.61 -11.04 32.94
C GLY A 53 2.51 -11.18 31.70
N LYS A 54 3.31 -12.25 31.60
CA LYS A 54 4.12 -12.53 30.40
C LYS A 54 3.28 -13.07 29.24
N ASN A 55 2.30 -13.90 29.55
CA ASN A 55 1.29 -14.41 28.63
C ASN A 55 0.54 -13.28 27.87
N TYR A 56 0.08 -12.26 28.59
CA TYR A 56 -0.61 -11.09 28.03
C TYR A 56 0.29 -10.34 27.04
N ARG A 57 1.52 -10.01 27.46
CA ARG A 57 2.49 -9.32 26.60
C ARG A 57 2.87 -10.16 25.37
N TYR A 58 3.07 -11.46 25.54
CA TYR A 58 3.42 -12.37 24.45
C TYR A 58 2.29 -12.52 23.43
N GLY A 59 1.05 -12.75 23.89
CA GLY A 59 -0.11 -12.84 23.01
C GLY A 59 -0.40 -11.54 22.26
N LEU A 60 -0.29 -10.38 22.96
CA LEU A 60 -0.44 -9.08 22.31
C LEU A 60 0.69 -8.80 21.30
N ALA A 61 1.93 -9.14 21.63
CA ALA A 61 3.07 -8.98 20.73
C ALA A 61 2.93 -9.86 19.48
N ALA A 62 2.44 -11.09 19.59
CA ALA A 62 2.23 -11.97 18.45
C ALA A 62 1.19 -11.44 17.44
N ILE A 63 0.20 -10.68 17.92
CA ILE A 63 -0.78 -10.01 17.05
C ILE A 63 -0.20 -8.68 16.54
N GLY A 64 0.35 -7.86 17.44
CA GLY A 64 0.73 -6.48 17.17
C GLY A 64 2.03 -6.31 16.38
N VAL A 65 3.06 -7.15 16.63
CA VAL A 65 4.36 -6.99 15.98
C VAL A 65 4.28 -7.26 14.47
N PRO A 66 3.71 -8.37 13.98
CA PRO A 66 3.59 -8.56 12.53
C PRO A 66 2.67 -7.51 11.88
N ALA A 67 1.61 -7.09 12.56
CA ALA A 67 0.75 -6.00 12.08
C ALA A 67 1.54 -4.69 11.92
N LEU A 68 2.40 -4.34 12.88
CA LEU A 68 3.26 -3.16 12.80
C LEU A 68 4.28 -3.28 11.64
N VAL A 69 4.89 -4.46 11.47
CA VAL A 69 5.83 -4.71 10.36
C VAL A 69 5.13 -4.54 9.02
N PHE A 70 3.95 -5.15 8.82
CA PHE A 70 3.18 -4.98 7.59
C PHE A 70 2.78 -3.52 7.36
N PHE A 71 2.45 -2.78 8.42
CA PHE A 71 2.12 -1.37 8.29
C PHE A 71 3.31 -0.55 7.82
N LEU A 72 4.49 -0.75 8.42
CA LEU A 72 5.71 -0.04 8.03
C LEU A 72 6.13 -0.35 6.60
N VAL A 73 6.08 -1.62 6.20
CA VAL A 73 6.35 -2.04 4.82
C VAL A 73 5.35 -1.39 3.86
N GLY A 74 4.06 -1.39 4.20
CA GLY A 74 3.01 -0.74 3.40
C GLY A 74 3.23 0.76 3.23
N VAL A 75 3.69 1.46 4.29
CA VAL A 75 4.04 2.87 4.22
C VAL A 75 5.27 3.10 3.34
N MET A 76 6.31 2.27 3.45
CA MET A 76 7.53 2.37 2.65
C MET A 76 7.30 2.08 1.16
N MET A 77 6.43 1.13 0.82
CA MET A 77 6.12 0.78 -0.58
C MET A 77 5.19 1.78 -1.27
N ASN A 78 4.59 2.72 -0.53
CA ASN A 78 3.63 3.65 -1.10
C ASN A 78 4.34 4.88 -1.69
N ASN A 79 4.21 5.08 -3.01
CA ASN A 79 4.81 6.22 -3.72
C ASN A 79 4.38 7.58 -3.15
N SER A 80 3.13 7.70 -2.69
CA SER A 80 2.62 8.94 -2.08
C SER A 80 3.36 9.31 -0.80
N THR A 81 3.91 8.33 -0.06
CA THR A 81 4.76 8.57 1.12
C THR A 81 6.02 9.32 0.69
N TRP A 82 6.68 8.84 -0.37
CA TRP A 82 7.92 9.45 -0.86
C TRP A 82 7.68 10.81 -1.49
N ASP A 83 6.55 11.02 -2.17
CA ASP A 83 6.15 12.34 -2.69
C ASP A 83 5.98 13.37 -1.55
N LEU A 84 5.40 12.94 -0.43
CA LEU A 84 5.24 13.77 0.77
C LEU A 84 6.60 14.04 1.44
N VAL A 85 7.43 13.01 1.57
CA VAL A 85 8.78 13.13 2.15
C VAL A 85 9.65 14.07 1.30
N SER A 86 9.64 13.94 -0.03
CA SER A 86 10.39 14.82 -0.93
C SER A 86 9.89 16.26 -0.82
N GLU A 87 8.57 16.46 -0.68
CA GLU A 87 8.00 17.80 -0.51
C GLU A 87 8.40 18.46 0.81
N CYS A 88 8.38 17.70 1.92
CA CYS A 88 8.86 18.22 3.20
C CYS A 88 10.37 18.47 3.18
N ARG A 89 11.16 17.61 2.52
CA ARG A 89 12.62 17.77 2.42
C ARG A 89 13.02 18.97 1.56
N LEU A 90 12.36 19.18 0.42
CA LEU A 90 12.70 20.24 -0.52
C LEU A 90 12.07 21.59 -0.16
N ARG A 91 10.87 21.60 0.44
CA ARG A 91 10.04 22.82 0.62
C ARG A 91 9.51 23.01 2.05
N GLN A 92 10.04 22.26 3.03
CA GLN A 92 9.67 22.35 4.45
C GLN A 92 8.15 22.19 4.72
N CYS A 93 7.40 21.61 3.78
CA CYS A 93 5.95 21.46 3.86
C CYS A 93 5.17 22.77 4.15
N ARG A 94 5.76 23.94 3.84
CA ARG A 94 5.21 25.28 4.15
C ARG A 94 3.86 25.57 3.47
N LYS A 95 3.62 24.97 2.29
CA LYS A 95 2.39 25.17 1.49
C LYS A 95 1.35 24.05 1.69
N LEU A 96 1.62 23.06 2.53
CA LEU A 96 0.70 21.96 2.78
C LEU A 96 -0.33 22.36 3.84
N SER A 97 -1.52 22.76 3.39
CA SER A 97 -2.66 23.04 4.30
C SER A 97 -2.99 21.80 5.14
N GLY A 98 -3.45 21.99 6.39
CA GLY A 98 -3.80 20.90 7.29
C GLY A 98 -4.83 19.92 6.71
N ALA A 99 -5.81 20.42 5.96
CA ALA A 99 -6.80 19.58 5.27
C ALA A 99 -6.16 18.74 4.15
N ALA A 100 -5.20 19.31 3.42
CA ALA A 100 -4.46 18.59 2.37
C ALA A 100 -3.52 17.54 2.99
N ALA A 101 -2.84 17.88 4.09
CA ALA A 101 -2.03 16.93 4.84
C ALA A 101 -2.88 15.74 5.31
N PHE A 102 -4.06 16.00 5.89
CA PHE A 102 -4.98 14.96 6.33
C PHE A 102 -5.46 14.06 5.17
N ALA A 103 -5.82 14.64 4.03
CA ALA A 103 -6.24 13.87 2.85
C ALA A 103 -5.10 12.98 2.30
N VAL A 104 -3.88 13.51 2.22
CA VAL A 104 -2.71 12.77 1.75
C VAL A 104 -2.34 11.64 2.74
N LEU A 105 -2.28 11.94 4.04
CA LEU A 105 -2.01 10.95 5.08
C LEU A 105 -3.11 9.89 5.13
N GLY A 106 -4.38 10.26 5.01
CA GLY A 106 -5.51 9.34 4.95
C GLY A 106 -5.40 8.37 3.77
N ASN A 107 -4.97 8.85 2.60
CA ASN A 107 -4.71 7.98 1.45
C ASN A 107 -3.50 7.06 1.67
N ILE A 108 -2.45 7.54 2.34
CA ILE A 108 -1.26 6.74 2.65
C ILE A 108 -1.61 5.62 3.64
N VAL A 109 -2.18 6.01 4.79
CA VAL A 109 -2.56 5.10 5.87
C VAL A 109 -3.65 4.14 5.41
N GLY A 110 -4.67 4.62 4.69
CA GLY A 110 -5.77 3.79 4.21
C GLY A 110 -5.32 2.64 3.30
N ARG A 111 -4.27 2.85 2.50
CA ARG A 111 -3.67 1.79 1.67
C ARG A 111 -2.74 0.88 2.48
N ALA A 112 -1.93 1.45 3.38
CA ALA A 112 -0.96 0.70 4.17
C ALA A 112 -1.60 -0.20 5.24
N VAL A 113 -2.78 0.16 5.75
CA VAL A 113 -3.44 -0.54 6.88
C VAL A 113 -4.15 -1.84 6.49
N VAL A 114 -4.32 -2.10 5.19
CA VAL A 114 -5.03 -3.31 4.69
C VAL A 114 -4.37 -4.60 5.19
N ALA A 115 -3.06 -4.76 4.98
CA ALA A 115 -2.33 -5.96 5.40
C ALA A 115 -2.24 -6.16 6.94
N PRO A 116 -2.03 -5.10 7.74
CA PRO A 116 -2.17 -5.18 9.20
C PRO A 116 -3.54 -5.66 9.66
N LEU A 117 -4.61 -5.15 9.07
CA LEU A 117 -5.98 -5.51 9.47
C LEU A 117 -6.30 -6.96 9.10
N THR A 118 -5.87 -7.43 7.93
CA THR A 118 -6.03 -8.84 7.56
C THR A 118 -5.27 -9.75 8.52
N TRP A 119 -4.04 -9.39 8.91
CA TRP A 119 -3.28 -10.16 9.91
C TRP A 119 -4.00 -10.25 11.26
N VAL A 120 -4.51 -9.12 11.76
CA VAL A 120 -5.26 -9.08 13.03
C VAL A 120 -6.51 -9.94 12.96
N VAL A 121 -7.28 -9.85 11.86
CA VAL A 121 -8.46 -10.69 11.63
C VAL A 121 -8.10 -12.17 11.64
N ILE A 122 -7.07 -12.59 10.88
CA ILE A 122 -6.64 -13.99 10.82
C ILE A 122 -6.24 -14.47 12.22
N SER A 123 -5.48 -13.68 12.96
CA SER A 123 -5.04 -14.01 14.33
C SER A 123 -6.23 -14.17 15.30
N LEU A 124 -7.26 -13.32 15.18
CA LEU A 124 -8.47 -13.38 15.99
C LEU A 124 -9.36 -14.58 15.64
N LEU A 125 -9.47 -14.92 14.36
CA LEU A 125 -10.23 -16.09 13.91
C LEU A 125 -9.58 -17.41 14.36
N GLN A 126 -8.24 -17.46 14.37
CA GLN A 126 -7.49 -18.59 14.95
C GLN A 126 -7.64 -18.66 16.48
N GLY A 127 -7.71 -17.52 17.16
CA GLY A 127 -8.02 -17.41 18.59
C GLY A 127 -6.90 -17.80 19.56
N GLN A 128 -5.80 -18.39 19.08
CA GLN A 128 -4.70 -18.89 19.93
C GLN A 128 -3.95 -17.76 20.68
N ALA A 129 -3.68 -16.65 20.00
CA ALA A 129 -2.99 -15.51 20.60
C ALA A 129 -3.90 -14.77 21.61
N TYR A 130 -5.20 -14.67 21.31
CA TYR A 130 -6.21 -14.07 22.19
C TYR A 130 -6.41 -14.90 23.47
N THR A 131 -6.54 -16.22 23.35
CA THR A 131 -6.67 -17.11 24.51
C THR A 131 -5.41 -17.10 25.37
N CYS A 132 -4.22 -17.03 24.76
CA CYS A 132 -2.97 -16.89 25.48
C CYS A 132 -2.87 -15.57 26.24
N ALA A 133 -3.26 -14.45 25.61
CA ALA A 133 -3.18 -13.14 26.23
C ALA A 133 -4.06 -13.03 27.48
N LEU A 134 -5.26 -13.63 27.43
CA LEU A 134 -6.26 -13.59 28.50
C LEU A 134 -6.18 -14.78 29.46
N ARG A 135 -5.12 -15.59 29.37
CA ARG A 135 -4.92 -16.77 30.22
C ARG A 135 -4.54 -16.38 31.66
N SER A 136 -5.43 -15.78 32.43
CA SER A 136 -5.20 -15.56 33.87
C SER A 136 -5.46 -16.85 34.63
N VAL A 137 -4.43 -17.67 34.93
CA VAL A 137 -4.60 -18.97 35.62
C VAL A 137 -4.29 -18.87 37.12
N PRO A 138 -5.31 -18.82 37.99
CA PRO A 138 -5.22 -19.40 39.34
C PRO A 138 -5.23 -20.94 39.22
N LYS A 139 -4.49 -21.64 40.09
CA LYS A 139 -4.42 -23.11 40.08
C LYS A 139 -5.79 -23.78 40.29
N GLU A 140 -6.73 -23.13 40.97
CA GLU A 140 -8.06 -23.66 41.26
C GLU A 140 -8.94 -23.81 40.00
N LEU A 141 -8.76 -22.93 39.01
CA LEU A 141 -9.58 -22.92 37.80
C LEU A 141 -9.09 -23.94 36.75
N GLN A 142 -8.08 -24.75 37.09
CA GLN A 142 -7.40 -25.61 36.13
C GLN A 142 -8.26 -26.74 35.57
N GLY A 143 -9.24 -27.20 36.34
CA GLY A 143 -10.24 -28.17 35.89
C GLY A 143 -11.26 -27.60 34.89
N PHE A 144 -11.45 -26.28 34.83
CA PHE A 144 -12.46 -25.63 33.97
C PHE A 144 -11.88 -25.01 32.70
N TRP A 145 -10.57 -25.13 32.44
CA TRP A 145 -9.92 -24.49 31.29
C TRP A 145 -10.55 -24.85 29.94
N ALA A 146 -11.00 -26.09 29.76
CA ALA A 146 -11.58 -26.53 28.48
C ALA A 146 -12.86 -25.76 28.13
N GLU A 147 -13.62 -25.29 29.13
CA GLU A 147 -14.81 -24.48 28.91
C GLU A 147 -14.44 -23.00 28.71
N ILE A 148 -13.56 -22.47 29.56
CA ILE A 148 -13.08 -21.08 29.47
C ILE A 148 -12.38 -20.82 28.12
N GLU A 149 -11.58 -21.78 27.65
CA GLU A 149 -10.91 -21.69 26.36
C GLU A 149 -11.91 -21.62 25.20
N ARG A 150 -12.99 -22.42 25.24
CA ARG A 150 -14.06 -22.35 24.23
C ARG A 150 -14.73 -20.99 24.24
N GLN A 151 -15.05 -20.46 25.41
CA GLN A 151 -15.63 -19.13 25.54
C GLN A 151 -14.70 -18.04 25.00
N LEU A 152 -13.42 -18.07 25.35
CA LEU A 152 -12.42 -17.11 24.85
C LEU A 152 -12.22 -17.20 23.33
N LYS A 153 -12.22 -18.41 22.75
CA LYS A 153 -12.16 -18.61 21.30
C LYS A 153 -13.40 -18.06 20.61
N TYR A 154 -14.59 -18.32 21.15
CA TYR A 154 -15.83 -17.74 20.64
C TYR A 154 -15.79 -16.21 20.65
N GLN A 155 -15.37 -15.59 21.77
CA GLN A 155 -15.22 -14.14 21.89
C GLN A 155 -14.23 -13.60 20.85
N SER A 156 -13.07 -14.25 20.69
CA SER A 156 -12.07 -13.89 19.69
C SER A 156 -12.62 -13.95 18.26
N GLN A 157 -13.32 -15.04 17.92
CA GLN A 157 -13.91 -15.23 16.60
C GLN A 157 -15.03 -14.24 16.33
N LEU A 158 -15.87 -13.94 17.34
CA LEU A 158 -16.91 -12.93 17.24
C LEU A 158 -16.32 -11.55 16.93
N ILE A 159 -15.28 -11.13 17.66
CA ILE A 159 -14.56 -9.87 17.39
C ILE A 159 -13.96 -9.90 15.98
N GLY A 160 -13.34 -11.02 15.58
CA GLY A 160 -12.78 -11.20 14.25
C GLY A 160 -13.83 -11.02 13.14
N TRP A 161 -14.99 -11.65 13.26
CA TRP A 161 -16.09 -11.51 12.29
C TRP A 161 -16.72 -10.12 12.28
N LEU A 162 -16.86 -9.47 13.44
CA LEU A 162 -17.32 -8.07 13.51
C LEU A 162 -16.33 -7.12 12.80
N LEU A 163 -15.03 -7.34 12.96
CA LEU A 163 -14.00 -6.59 12.22
C LEU A 163 -14.10 -6.83 10.71
N VAL A 164 -14.28 -8.08 10.26
CA VAL A 164 -14.47 -8.39 8.84
C VAL A 164 -15.69 -7.66 8.28
N ALA A 165 -16.83 -7.72 8.97
CA ALA A 165 -18.05 -7.04 8.55
C ALA A 165 -17.84 -5.52 8.47
N GLY A 166 -17.23 -4.92 9.48
CA GLY A 166 -16.91 -3.49 9.50
C GLY A 166 -15.98 -3.07 8.37
N MET A 167 -14.91 -3.85 8.12
CA MET A 167 -13.98 -3.61 7.03
C MET A 167 -14.64 -3.72 5.66
N SER A 168 -15.49 -4.73 5.48
CA SER A 168 -16.20 -4.96 4.21
C SER A 168 -17.16 -3.80 3.91
N LEU A 169 -17.91 -3.35 4.92
CA LEU A 169 -18.77 -2.18 4.81
C LEU A 169 -17.97 -0.91 4.50
N MET A 170 -16.87 -0.67 5.19
CA MET A 170 -16.00 0.49 4.95
C MET A 170 -15.43 0.50 3.52
N VAL A 171 -14.94 -0.64 3.03
CA VAL A 171 -14.43 -0.76 1.66
C VAL A 171 -15.56 -0.50 0.65
N PHE A 172 -16.75 -1.04 0.88
CA PHE A 172 -17.90 -0.79 0.01
C PHE A 172 -18.28 0.70 -0.06
N LEU A 173 -18.30 1.38 1.09
CA LEU A 173 -18.58 2.82 1.14
C LEU A 173 -17.49 3.66 0.46
N LEU A 174 -16.22 3.31 0.65
CA LEU A 174 -15.11 4.00 -0.01
C LEU A 174 -15.11 3.75 -1.53
N LEU A 175 -15.37 2.51 -1.93
CA LEU A 175 -15.40 2.13 -3.33
C LEU A 175 -16.57 2.80 -4.06
N SER A 176 -17.76 2.86 -3.45
CA SER A 176 -18.91 3.54 -4.04
C SER A 176 -18.67 5.05 -4.18
N ALA A 177 -18.05 5.70 -3.20
CA ALA A 177 -17.66 7.11 -3.28
C ALA A 177 -16.63 7.38 -4.40
N VAL A 178 -15.65 6.47 -4.58
CA VAL A 178 -14.69 6.56 -5.68
C VAL A 178 -15.36 6.29 -7.02
N HIS A 179 -16.26 5.32 -7.10
CA HIS A 179 -16.98 4.97 -8.32
C HIS A 179 -17.85 6.13 -8.82
N ALA A 180 -18.54 6.85 -7.93
CA ALA A 180 -19.28 8.05 -8.29
C ALA A 180 -18.39 9.14 -8.92
N ARG A 181 -17.16 9.30 -8.41
CA ARG A 181 -16.17 10.23 -8.99
C ARG A 181 -15.62 9.74 -10.33
N LEU A 182 -15.44 8.43 -10.48
CA LEU A 182 -14.97 7.84 -11.73
C LEU A 182 -16.02 8.01 -12.84
N LEU A 183 -17.30 7.77 -12.52
CA LEU A 183 -18.42 7.98 -13.43
C LEU A 183 -18.53 9.45 -13.86
N ALA A 184 -18.36 10.38 -12.92
CA ALA A 184 -18.29 11.81 -13.24
C ALA A 184 -17.11 12.12 -14.18
N ALA A 185 -15.93 11.53 -13.94
CA ALA A 185 -14.78 11.70 -14.82
C ALA A 185 -14.99 11.09 -16.21
N GLU A 186 -15.73 9.98 -16.35
CA GLU A 186 -16.06 9.39 -17.66
C GLU A 186 -17.05 10.25 -18.45
N ASN A 187 -18.05 10.82 -17.80
CA ASN A 187 -18.94 11.79 -18.43
C ASN A 187 -18.16 13.00 -18.96
N ILE A 188 -17.17 13.46 -18.19
CA ILE A 188 -16.25 14.53 -18.61
C ILE A 188 -15.35 14.05 -19.77
N LYS A 189 -14.81 12.82 -19.75
CA LYS A 189 -14.02 12.26 -20.87
C LYS A 189 -14.85 12.18 -22.16
N SER A 190 -16.10 11.76 -22.06
CA SER A 190 -17.03 11.70 -23.21
C SER A 190 -17.28 13.10 -23.80
N PHE A 191 -17.41 14.12 -22.95
CA PHE A 191 -17.63 15.50 -23.39
C PHE A 191 -16.36 16.17 -23.97
N PHE A 192 -15.19 15.96 -23.34
CA PHE A 192 -13.94 16.65 -23.70
C PHE A 192 -12.99 15.82 -24.57
N GLY A 193 -13.26 14.54 -24.79
CA GLY A 193 -12.42 13.61 -25.56
C GLY A 193 -11.19 13.06 -24.83
N PHE A 194 -10.81 13.60 -23.66
CA PHE A 194 -9.65 13.14 -22.88
C PHE A 194 -9.84 13.30 -21.37
N VAL A 195 -9.24 12.37 -20.61
CA VAL A 195 -9.00 12.46 -19.15
C VAL A 195 -7.66 11.77 -18.89
N ALA A 196 -6.72 12.43 -18.23
CA ALA A 196 -5.36 11.93 -18.00
C ALA A 196 -5.37 10.65 -17.12
N ARG A 197 -5.43 9.47 -17.75
CA ARG A 197 -5.37 8.16 -17.09
C ARG A 197 -3.92 7.69 -17.01
N ARG A 198 -3.54 7.01 -15.92
CA ARG A 198 -2.14 6.63 -15.63
C ARG A 198 -1.61 5.55 -16.59
N GLU A 199 -2.45 4.60 -16.99
CA GLU A 199 -2.07 3.48 -17.87
C GLU A 199 -1.74 3.91 -19.30
N GLU A 200 -2.53 4.80 -19.91
CA GLU A 200 -2.30 5.33 -21.27
C GLU A 200 -0.95 6.08 -21.40
N ARG A 201 -0.35 6.50 -20.28
CA ARG A 201 0.90 7.28 -20.24
C ARG A 201 2.16 6.42 -20.32
N GLU A 202 2.13 5.19 -19.77
CA GLU A 202 3.30 4.30 -19.76
C GLU A 202 3.56 3.70 -21.16
N GLU A 203 2.49 3.41 -21.91
CA GLU A 203 2.59 2.91 -23.29
C GLU A 203 3.15 3.96 -24.26
N GLN A 204 2.73 5.23 -24.13
CA GLN A 204 3.23 6.33 -24.97
C GLN A 204 4.69 6.73 -24.67
N LEU A 205 5.15 6.53 -23.43
CA LEU A 205 6.53 6.82 -23.04
C LEU A 205 7.54 5.82 -23.62
N ALA A 206 7.10 4.60 -23.91
CA ALA A 206 7.95 3.55 -24.49
C ALA A 206 8.25 3.79 -25.97
N GLU A 207 7.45 4.61 -26.67
CA GLU A 207 7.56 4.85 -28.11
C GLU A 207 8.49 6.03 -28.48
N HIS A 208 8.70 6.98 -27.56
CA HIS A 208 9.51 8.18 -27.81
C HIS A 208 10.83 8.16 -27.03
N GLN A 209 11.87 7.59 -27.63
CA GLN A 209 13.22 7.60 -27.04
C GLN A 209 14.19 8.47 -27.87
N SER A 210 14.27 9.75 -27.51
CA SER A 210 15.48 10.58 -27.63
C SER A 210 15.43 11.70 -26.60
N VAL A 211 15.82 11.41 -25.35
CA VAL A 211 15.73 12.40 -24.26
C VAL A 211 17.13 12.79 -23.81
N SER A 212 17.50 14.04 -24.07
CA SER A 212 18.67 14.68 -23.46
C SER A 212 18.48 14.76 -21.94
N PRO A 213 19.54 14.55 -21.13
CA PRO A 213 19.42 14.55 -19.68
C PRO A 213 18.90 15.90 -19.15
N VAL A 214 17.84 15.85 -18.34
CA VAL A 214 17.23 17.03 -17.70
C VAL A 214 17.97 17.36 -16.39
N CYS A 215 18.25 18.65 -16.15
CA CYS A 215 18.95 19.13 -14.96
C CYS A 215 18.22 18.81 -13.64
N SER A 216 18.96 18.61 -12.55
CA SER A 216 18.42 18.25 -11.23
C SER A 216 17.50 19.31 -10.63
N THR A 217 17.69 20.59 -10.97
CA THR A 217 16.80 21.69 -10.55
C THR A 217 15.40 21.52 -11.12
N ASN A 218 15.29 21.15 -12.40
CA ASN A 218 14.01 20.87 -13.05
C ASN A 218 13.36 19.59 -12.49
N TRP A 219 14.14 18.58 -12.10
CA TRP A 219 13.62 17.41 -11.41
C TRP A 219 12.98 17.79 -10.06
N ASN A 220 13.65 18.59 -9.24
CA ASN A 220 13.11 19.06 -7.96
C ASN A 220 11.80 19.87 -8.11
N ARG A 221 11.64 20.57 -9.23
CA ARG A 221 10.41 21.30 -9.57
C ARG A 221 9.23 20.36 -9.83
N VAL A 222 9.44 19.25 -10.54
CA VAL A 222 8.35 18.33 -10.92
C VAL A 222 8.05 17.25 -9.87
N THR A 223 9.00 16.91 -9.00
CA THR A 223 8.86 15.85 -7.99
C THR A 223 8.07 16.29 -6.76
N GLY A 224 7.16 15.44 -6.26
CA GLY A 224 6.45 15.48 -4.96
C GLY A 224 4.96 15.88 -5.04
N VAL A 225 4.32 16.14 -3.88
CA VAL A 225 2.85 16.31 -3.78
C VAL A 225 2.29 17.43 -4.67
N TYR A 226 1.22 17.10 -5.39
CA TYR A 226 0.47 18.05 -6.21
C TYR A 226 -0.88 18.38 -5.57
N LEU A 227 -1.15 19.67 -5.39
CA LEU A 227 -2.46 20.20 -5.04
C LEU A 227 -3.09 20.82 -6.29
N TYR A 228 -4.37 20.54 -6.49
CA TYR A 228 -5.12 21.05 -7.63
C TYR A 228 -5.05 22.58 -7.72
N ARG A 229 -4.76 23.09 -8.92
CA ARG A 229 -4.80 24.51 -9.26
C ARG A 229 -5.35 24.67 -10.68
N GLU A 230 -5.92 25.83 -10.91
CA GLU A 230 -6.35 26.29 -12.23
C GLU A 230 -5.55 27.52 -12.63
N LYS A 231 -5.28 27.65 -13.93
CA LYS A 231 -4.66 28.83 -14.53
C LYS A 231 -5.52 29.27 -15.70
N ASN A 232 -6.05 30.50 -15.66
CA ASN A 232 -6.94 31.05 -16.69
C ASN A 232 -8.13 30.13 -17.02
N GLY A 233 -8.69 29.45 -16.01
CA GLY A 233 -9.79 28.49 -16.18
C GLY A 233 -9.38 27.11 -16.71
N LEU A 234 -8.10 26.87 -16.98
CA LEU A 234 -7.59 25.56 -17.39
C LEU A 234 -7.09 24.76 -16.17
N PRO A 235 -7.53 23.50 -16.00
CA PRO A 235 -7.11 22.64 -14.90
C PRO A 235 -5.68 22.12 -15.09
N LEU A 236 -4.88 22.22 -14.04
CA LEU A 236 -3.56 21.58 -13.98
C LEU A 236 -3.68 20.29 -13.15
N TYR A 237 -3.14 19.19 -13.66
CA TYR A 237 -3.36 17.84 -13.10
C TYR A 237 -2.16 17.24 -12.35
N SER A 238 -0.97 17.82 -12.50
CA SER A 238 0.25 17.37 -11.83
C SER A 238 1.30 18.47 -11.81
N ARG A 239 2.35 18.32 -11.00
CA ARG A 239 3.50 19.23 -11.01
C ARG A 239 4.24 19.25 -12.33
N LEU A 240 4.34 18.09 -12.99
CA LEU A 240 4.90 18.01 -14.34
C LEU A 240 4.07 18.79 -15.36
N ASN A 241 2.73 18.64 -15.32
CA ASN A 241 1.83 19.41 -16.19
C ASN A 241 2.02 20.92 -15.95
N LYS A 242 2.02 21.34 -14.68
CA LYS A 242 2.29 22.73 -14.32
C LYS A 242 3.63 23.23 -14.88
N TRP A 243 4.73 22.53 -14.63
CA TRP A 243 6.05 22.90 -15.15
C TRP A 243 6.07 23.01 -16.67
N ALA A 244 5.47 22.04 -17.38
CA ALA A 244 5.39 22.04 -18.83
C ALA A 244 4.63 23.27 -19.37
N THR A 245 3.51 23.63 -18.75
CA THR A 245 2.74 24.83 -19.14
C THR A 245 3.56 26.10 -19.03
N TYR A 246 4.25 26.34 -17.90
CA TYR A 246 5.06 27.54 -17.73
C TYR A 246 6.32 27.55 -18.61
N ASN A 247 6.92 26.38 -18.86
CA ASN A 247 8.10 26.26 -19.70
C ASN A 247 7.79 26.56 -21.18
N LEU A 248 6.64 26.10 -21.67
CA LEU A 248 6.14 26.40 -23.03
C LEU A 248 5.85 27.89 -23.25
N GLU A 249 5.35 28.57 -22.22
CA GLU A 249 5.08 30.02 -22.27
C GLU A 249 6.36 30.87 -22.10
N HIS A 250 7.53 30.24 -21.93
CA HIS A 250 8.81 30.91 -21.65
C HIS A 250 8.75 31.88 -20.45
N ASN A 251 7.83 31.63 -19.51
CA ASN A 251 7.59 32.49 -18.36
C ASN A 251 8.40 32.02 -17.15
N VAL A 252 9.71 32.22 -17.21
CA VAL A 252 10.66 31.73 -16.20
C VAL A 252 10.43 32.38 -14.84
N GLU A 253 10.10 33.68 -14.80
CA GLU A 253 9.81 34.39 -13.55
C GLU A 253 8.57 33.84 -12.84
N ALA A 254 7.48 33.58 -13.57
CA ALA A 254 6.29 33.00 -12.96
C ALA A 254 6.53 31.55 -12.53
N MET A 255 7.32 30.79 -13.29
CA MET A 255 7.75 29.44 -12.90
C MET A 255 8.51 29.47 -11.58
N ASP A 256 9.52 30.32 -11.43
CA ASP A 256 10.32 30.43 -10.21
C ASP A 256 9.46 30.89 -9.02
N LYS A 257 8.58 31.87 -9.22
CA LYS A 257 7.66 32.35 -8.18
C LYS A 257 6.64 31.30 -7.75
N GLU A 258 6.13 30.50 -8.67
CA GLU A 258 5.06 29.53 -8.39
C GLU A 258 5.57 28.14 -7.97
N MET A 259 6.77 27.76 -8.38
CA MET A 259 7.36 26.44 -8.16
C MET A 259 8.49 26.43 -7.12
N ASP A 260 9.25 27.53 -7.02
CA ASP A 260 10.46 27.63 -6.18
C ASP A 260 10.32 28.60 -5.00
N ALA A 261 9.27 29.43 -4.90
CA ALA A 261 9.13 30.38 -3.80
C ALA A 261 8.94 29.70 -2.43
N ILE A 262 10.10 29.39 -1.83
CA ILE A 262 10.50 29.68 -0.47
C ILE A 262 10.49 31.21 -0.35
N TYR A 263 9.45 31.76 0.27
CA TYR A 263 9.50 33.05 0.94
C TYR A 263 8.99 32.81 2.35
#